data_AF-A0A842LWA5-F1
#
_entry.id   AF-A0A842LWA5-F1
#
_cell.length_a   1.000
_cell.length_b   1.000
_cell.length_c   1.000
_cell.angle_alpha   90.00
_cell.angle_beta   90.00
_cell.angle_gamma   90.00
#
_symmetry.space_group_name_H-M   'P 1'
#
loop_
_entity.id
_entity.type
_entity.pdbx_description
1 polymer ?
#
loop_
_entity_poly.entity_id
_entity_poly.type
_entity_poly.pdbx_seq_one_letter_code
_entity_poly.pdbx_strand_id
1 'polypeptide(L)'
;YLNKLKRGEWQSLLFQDRYSKIKLTIGPRTKTIDVFIKKKFYNPGPKRDLRPVFEELAKAITPDKLIDLTHSSNDEAGILRAYTERRGIMAVLKMEKEKHQREAHDVSYEFQGYDIKAESTLIEVKAFRNPSYKPIQLTQNEYQTLNKEENYNIYVVEEAWDNIPKISIINEPRKIFFTKQSKDVIQTQITSQEYYECAEDKWRNKVAKKDYIEI
;
A
#
# COMPACT_ATOMS: atom_id res chain seq x y z
N TYR A 1 -24.96 -25.14 2.90
CA TYR A 1 -24.77 -23.74 3.35
C TYR A 1 -25.06 -22.74 2.22
N LEU A 2 -24.65 -22.99 0.97
CA LEU A 2 -24.96 -22.17 -0.21
C LEU A 2 -26.45 -21.83 -0.39
N ASN A 3 -27.36 -22.79 -0.15
CA ASN A 3 -28.80 -22.53 -0.21
C ASN A 3 -29.30 -21.64 0.94
N LYS A 4 -28.68 -21.68 2.13
CA LYS A 4 -29.00 -20.76 3.23
C LYS A 4 -28.51 -19.35 2.92
N LEU A 5 -27.29 -19.23 2.38
CA LEU A 5 -26.73 -17.97 1.86
C LEU A 5 -27.68 -17.31 0.85
N LYS A 6 -28.12 -18.06 -0.16
CA LYS A 6 -29.02 -17.58 -1.22
C LYS A 6 -30.41 -17.16 -0.73
N ARG A 7 -30.94 -17.81 0.31
CA ARG A 7 -32.28 -17.52 0.85
C ARG A 7 -32.31 -16.38 1.87
N GLY A 8 -31.17 -15.95 2.39
CA GLY A 8 -31.10 -14.86 3.39
C GLY A 8 -31.71 -15.20 4.75
N GLU A 9 -32.05 -16.47 5.01
CA GLU A 9 -32.65 -16.98 6.25
C GLU A 9 -31.59 -17.17 7.37
N TRP A 10 -30.74 -16.17 7.58
CA TRP A 10 -29.67 -16.24 8.58
C TRP A 10 -29.36 -14.86 9.13
N GLN A 11 -29.25 -14.75 10.45
CA GLN A 11 -28.84 -13.51 11.13
C GLN A 11 -27.32 -13.39 11.18
N SER A 12 -26.62 -14.51 11.36
CA SER A 12 -25.16 -14.57 11.27
C SER A 12 -24.69 -15.91 10.71
N LEU A 13 -23.68 -15.86 9.84
CA LEU A 13 -22.94 -17.03 9.36
C LEU A 13 -21.46 -16.85 9.65
N LEU A 14 -20.82 -17.89 10.16
CA LEU A 14 -19.37 -17.92 10.36
C LEU A 14 -18.77 -18.99 9.45
N PHE A 15 -17.94 -18.55 8.52
CA PHE A 15 -17.10 -19.40 7.69
C PHE A 15 -15.72 -19.40 8.31
N GLN A 16 -15.13 -20.57 8.49
CA GLN A 16 -13.80 -20.71 9.03
C GLN A 16 -13.04 -21.72 8.19
N ASP A 17 -11.90 -21.31 7.66
CA ASP A 17 -10.97 -22.22 7.00
C ASP A 17 -9.68 -22.32 7.83
N ARG A 18 -8.62 -22.88 7.24
CA ARG A 18 -7.33 -22.98 7.92
C ARG A 18 -6.74 -21.60 8.24
N TYR A 19 -6.98 -20.59 7.41
CA TYR A 19 -6.28 -19.30 7.31
C TYR A 19 -7.03 -18.12 7.93
N SER A 20 -8.35 -18.12 7.82
CA SER A 20 -9.22 -16.99 8.12
C SER A 20 -10.55 -17.45 8.74
N LYS A 21 -11.31 -16.47 9.21
CA LYS A 21 -12.70 -16.58 9.58
C LYS A 21 -13.44 -15.43 8.91
N ILE A 22 -14.51 -15.71 8.20
CA ILE A 22 -15.38 -14.70 7.60
C ILE A 22 -16.71 -14.80 8.33
N LYS A 23 -17.12 -13.74 9.00
CA LYS A 23 -18.42 -13.63 9.64
C LYS A 23 -19.30 -12.74 8.77
N LEU A 24 -20.41 -13.28 8.32
CA LEU A 24 -21.48 -12.51 7.69
C LEU A 24 -22.54 -12.21 8.75
N THR A 25 -23.03 -10.98 8.81
CA THR A 25 -24.14 -10.60 9.69
C THR A 25 -25.19 -9.83 8.89
N ILE A 26 -26.46 -10.22 9.01
CA ILE A 26 -27.60 -9.49 8.45
C ILE A 26 -28.34 -8.84 9.63
N GLY A 27 -28.13 -7.53 9.79
CA GLY A 27 -28.86 -6.70 10.73
C GLY A 27 -30.12 -6.09 10.09
N PRO A 28 -30.96 -5.39 10.89
CA PRO A 28 -32.23 -4.81 10.42
C PRO A 28 -32.09 -3.79 9.29
N ARG A 29 -30.91 -3.16 9.14
CA ARG A 29 -30.63 -2.12 8.13
C ARG A 29 -29.30 -2.30 7.41
N THR A 30 -28.41 -3.17 7.89
CA THR A 30 -27.04 -3.29 7.40
C THR A 30 -26.65 -4.76 7.25
N LYS A 31 -25.91 -5.07 6.18
CA LYS A 31 -25.26 -6.36 5.98
C LYS A 31 -23.76 -6.14 6.20
N THR A 32 -23.15 -6.87 7.13
CA THR A 32 -21.71 -6.74 7.43
C THR A 32 -20.98 -8.04 7.08
N ILE A 33 -19.75 -7.87 6.59
CA ILE A 33 -18.81 -8.95 6.30
C ILE A 33 -17.54 -8.66 7.10
N ASP A 34 -17.35 -9.38 8.21
CA ASP A 34 -16.17 -9.26 9.05
C ASP A 34 -15.17 -10.35 8.66
N VAL A 35 -13.99 -9.97 8.16
CA VAL A 35 -12.93 -10.90 7.79
C VAL A 35 -11.83 -10.87 8.86
N PHE A 36 -11.65 -12.00 9.54
CA PHE A 36 -10.63 -12.22 10.56
C PHE A 36 -9.55 -13.15 10.02
N ILE A 37 -8.33 -12.67 9.82
CA ILE A 37 -7.19 -13.54 9.47
C ILE A 37 -6.58 -14.08 10.78
N LYS A 38 -6.32 -15.40 10.86
CA LYS A 38 -5.77 -15.97 12.11
C LYS A 38 -4.35 -15.48 12.32
N LYS A 39 -4.02 -15.11 13.57
CA LYS A 39 -2.72 -14.55 14.00
C LYS A 39 -1.49 -15.31 13.48
N LYS A 40 -1.53 -16.64 13.35
CA LYS A 40 -0.40 -17.44 12.83
C LYS A 40 -0.10 -17.24 11.34
N PHE A 41 -1.04 -16.68 10.57
CA PHE A 41 -0.86 -16.24 9.18
C PHE A 41 -0.77 -14.72 9.06
N TYR A 42 -0.81 -14.04 10.20
CA TYR A 42 -0.69 -12.60 10.33
C TYR A 42 0.77 -12.18 10.47
N ASN A 43 1.74 -13.10 10.49
CA ASN A 43 3.16 -12.77 10.65
C ASN A 43 3.52 -11.55 9.78
N PRO A 44 3.79 -10.38 10.40
CA PRO A 44 4.20 -9.21 9.66
C PRO A 44 5.51 -9.54 8.95
N GLY A 45 5.57 -9.37 7.64
CA GLY A 45 6.82 -9.54 6.90
C GLY A 45 6.69 -9.92 5.42
N PRO A 46 7.84 -10.07 4.74
CA PRO A 46 8.00 -10.11 3.28
C PRO A 46 7.38 -11.31 2.56
N LYS A 47 6.92 -12.33 3.29
CA LYS A 47 6.41 -13.61 2.74
C LYS A 47 4.88 -13.64 2.64
N ARG A 48 4.24 -12.49 2.66
CA ARG A 48 2.79 -12.36 2.74
C ARG A 48 2.16 -12.50 1.34
N ASP A 49 1.77 -13.71 0.97
CA ASP A 49 0.93 -13.90 -0.22
C ASP A 49 -0.55 -13.84 0.17
N LEU A 50 -1.15 -12.63 0.07
CA LEU A 50 -2.58 -12.44 0.31
C LEU A 50 -3.45 -12.72 -0.94
N ARG A 51 -2.84 -12.98 -2.11
CA ARG A 51 -3.59 -13.19 -3.36
C ARG A 51 -4.66 -14.28 -3.23
N PRO A 52 -4.39 -15.45 -2.62
CA PRO A 52 -5.41 -16.50 -2.49
C PRO A 52 -6.62 -16.07 -1.66
N VAL A 53 -6.41 -15.24 -0.63
CA VAL A 53 -7.48 -14.75 0.24
C VAL A 53 -8.37 -13.75 -0.50
N PHE A 54 -7.77 -12.85 -1.28
CA PHE A 54 -8.51 -11.89 -2.09
C PHE A 54 -9.21 -12.54 -3.28
N GLU A 55 -8.60 -13.55 -3.92
CA GLU A 55 -9.23 -14.32 -5.00
C GLU A 55 -10.43 -15.12 -4.50
N GLU A 56 -10.34 -15.75 -3.32
CA GLU A 56 -11.49 -16.44 -2.71
C GLU A 56 -12.61 -15.48 -2.29
N LEU A 57 -12.26 -14.29 -1.77
CA LEU A 57 -13.23 -13.24 -1.50
C LEU A 57 -13.91 -12.75 -2.78
N ALA A 58 -13.16 -12.55 -3.86
CA ALA A 58 -13.69 -12.12 -5.16
C ALA A 58 -14.62 -13.17 -5.80
N LYS A 59 -14.35 -14.47 -5.60
CA LYS A 59 -15.24 -15.56 -6.03
C LYS A 59 -16.54 -15.62 -5.23
N ALA A 60 -16.48 -15.29 -3.93
CA ALA A 60 -17.62 -15.32 -3.02
C ALA A 60 -18.48 -14.05 -3.07
N ILE A 61 -17.89 -12.94 -3.50
CA ILE A 61 -18.48 -11.61 -3.53
C ILE A 61 -18.41 -11.12 -4.97
N THR A 62 -19.45 -11.44 -5.76
CA THR A 62 -19.80 -10.69 -6.97
C THR A 62 -20.91 -9.72 -6.57
N PRO A 63 -20.60 -8.49 -6.12
CA PRO A 63 -21.63 -7.54 -5.78
C PRO A 63 -22.01 -6.78 -7.05
N ASP A 64 -23.27 -6.89 -7.46
CA ASP A 64 -23.81 -6.05 -8.55
C ASP A 64 -23.77 -4.55 -8.21
N LYS A 65 -23.66 -4.20 -6.92
CA LYS A 65 -23.39 -2.84 -6.41
C LYS A 65 -22.61 -2.88 -5.11
N LEU A 66 -21.35 -2.44 -5.15
CA LEU A 66 -20.53 -2.17 -3.97
C LEU A 66 -20.72 -0.70 -3.61
N ILE A 67 -21.38 -0.43 -2.48
CA ILE A 67 -21.83 0.94 -2.12
C ILE A 67 -20.74 1.70 -1.36
N ASP A 68 -20.02 1.05 -0.43
CA ASP A 68 -18.86 1.63 0.24
C ASP A 68 -18.04 0.55 0.99
N LEU A 69 -16.74 0.79 1.11
CA LEU A 69 -15.77 -0.06 1.82
C LEU A 69 -15.17 0.75 2.98
N THR A 70 -15.77 0.65 4.17
CA THR A 70 -15.24 1.29 5.37
C THR A 70 -14.08 0.48 5.96
N HIS A 71 -12.88 1.04 5.89
CA HIS A 71 -11.67 0.43 6.43
C HIS A 71 -11.42 0.83 7.88
N SER A 72 -10.85 -0.09 8.68
CA SER A 72 -10.38 0.23 10.04
C SER A 72 -9.31 1.32 9.99
N SER A 73 -9.51 2.40 10.76
CA SER A 73 -8.59 3.54 10.83
C SER A 73 -7.24 3.22 11.47
N ASN A 74 -7.13 2.13 12.23
CA ASN A 74 -5.92 1.85 13.02
C ASN A 74 -4.83 1.10 12.24
N ASP A 75 -5.14 0.53 11.06
CA ASP A 75 -4.27 -0.31 10.22
C ASP A 75 -3.19 -1.11 10.98
N GLU A 76 -3.55 -1.71 12.12
CA GLU A 76 -2.60 -2.43 13.00
C GLU A 76 -1.91 -3.59 12.27
N ALA A 77 -2.53 -4.06 11.19
CA ALA A 77 -2.08 -5.15 10.33
C ALA A 77 -1.23 -4.72 9.14
N GLY A 78 -1.05 -3.41 8.92
CA GLY A 78 -0.38 -2.84 7.76
C GLY A 78 -1.02 -3.22 6.42
N ILE A 79 -2.29 -3.63 6.41
CA ILE A 79 -2.98 -4.09 5.19
C ILE A 79 -3.29 -2.90 4.30
N LEU A 80 -3.79 -1.81 4.88
CA LEU A 80 -4.15 -0.61 4.12
C LEU A 80 -2.89 0.09 3.62
N ARG A 81 -1.85 0.12 4.44
CA ARG A 81 -0.52 0.59 4.07
C ARG A 81 0.04 -0.20 2.89
N ALA A 82 0.11 -1.53 3.00
CA ALA A 82 0.61 -2.38 1.92
C ALA A 82 -0.22 -2.24 0.63
N TYR A 83 -1.54 -2.10 0.74
CA TYR A 83 -2.41 -1.85 -0.41
C TYR A 83 -2.14 -0.49 -1.06
N THR A 84 -1.93 0.55 -0.24
CA THR A 84 -1.61 1.92 -0.70
C THR A 84 -0.26 1.95 -1.41
N GLU A 85 0.77 1.34 -0.81
CA GLU A 85 2.10 1.18 -1.40
C GLU A 85 2.00 0.45 -2.76
N ARG A 86 1.25 -0.66 -2.79
CA ARG A 86 1.04 -1.43 -4.03
C ARG A 86 0.36 -0.61 -5.13
N ARG A 87 -0.69 0.15 -4.80
CA ARG A 87 -1.37 1.04 -5.75
C ARG A 87 -0.43 2.09 -6.29
N GLY A 88 0.42 2.68 -5.45
CA GLY A 88 1.46 3.61 -5.86
C GLY A 88 2.42 3.00 -6.87
N ILE A 89 2.98 1.82 -6.57
CA ILE A 89 3.91 1.10 -7.45
C ILE A 89 3.27 0.83 -8.82
N MET A 90 2.01 0.40 -8.85
CA MET A 90 1.30 0.16 -10.11
C MET A 90 1.09 1.43 -10.93
N ALA A 91 0.73 2.55 -10.28
CA ALA A 91 0.60 3.84 -10.94
C ALA A 91 1.93 4.29 -11.58
N VAL A 92 3.04 4.13 -10.85
CA VAL A 92 4.37 4.50 -11.33
C VAL A 92 4.84 3.60 -12.47
N LEU A 93 4.67 2.28 -12.37
CA LEU A 93 4.99 1.36 -13.47
C LEU A 93 4.21 1.70 -14.75
N LYS A 94 2.92 2.00 -14.62
CA LYS A 94 2.08 2.41 -15.75
C LYS A 94 2.57 3.73 -16.35
N MET A 95 2.88 4.72 -15.52
CA MET A 95 3.43 6.00 -15.97
C MET A 95 4.78 5.84 -16.68
N GLU A 96 5.69 5.04 -16.14
CA GLU A 96 6.99 4.76 -16.77
C GLU A 96 6.83 4.15 -18.16
N LYS A 97 5.92 3.19 -18.29
CA LYS A 97 5.64 2.54 -19.56
C LYS A 97 4.92 3.45 -20.56
N GLU A 98 3.86 4.14 -20.14
CA GLU A 98 2.97 4.86 -21.07
C GLU A 98 3.44 6.29 -21.37
N LYS A 99 3.95 7.00 -20.37
CA LYS A 99 4.37 8.40 -20.51
C LYS A 99 5.86 8.56 -20.77
N HIS A 100 6.68 7.74 -20.13
CA HIS A 100 8.14 7.80 -20.29
C HIS A 100 8.67 6.81 -21.32
N GLN A 101 7.84 5.86 -21.76
CA GLN A 101 8.21 4.83 -22.75
C GLN A 101 9.43 4.01 -22.32
N ARG A 102 9.59 3.81 -21.01
CA ARG A 102 10.68 3.03 -20.41
C ARG A 102 10.18 1.67 -19.96
N GLU A 103 11.03 0.66 -20.10
CA GLU A 103 10.80 -0.62 -19.44
C GLU A 103 11.07 -0.47 -17.94
N ALA A 104 10.07 -0.83 -17.12
CA ALA A 104 10.13 -0.70 -15.67
C ALA A 104 9.71 -2.01 -15.00
N HIS A 105 10.48 -2.41 -13.99
CA HIS A 105 10.29 -3.65 -13.25
C HIS A 105 10.07 -3.36 -11.76
N ASP A 106 9.08 -4.03 -11.18
CA ASP A 106 8.82 -4.02 -9.75
C ASP A 106 9.81 -4.92 -9.02
N VAL A 107 10.62 -4.32 -8.16
CA VAL A 107 11.62 -4.98 -7.30
C VAL A 107 11.36 -4.68 -5.81
N SER A 108 10.18 -4.18 -5.47
CA SER A 108 9.81 -3.77 -4.09
C SER A 108 9.93 -4.90 -3.06
N TYR A 109 9.84 -6.15 -3.50
CA TYR A 109 10.00 -7.34 -2.65
C TYR A 109 11.45 -7.84 -2.53
N GLU A 110 12.40 -7.19 -3.20
CA GLU A 110 13.82 -7.58 -3.22
C GLU A 110 14.67 -6.82 -2.18
N PHE A 111 14.10 -5.82 -1.50
CA PHE A 111 14.76 -5.03 -0.44
C PHE A 111 16.04 -4.32 -0.89
N GLN A 112 16.08 -3.85 -2.13
CA GLN A 112 17.26 -3.16 -2.68
C GLN A 112 17.38 -1.68 -2.23
N GLY A 113 16.41 -1.18 -1.46
CA GLY A 113 16.32 0.22 -1.03
C GLY A 113 15.65 1.14 -2.06
N TYR A 114 14.94 0.55 -3.03
CA TYR A 114 14.07 1.18 -4.00
C TYR A 114 13.01 0.16 -4.46
N ASP A 115 11.89 0.64 -5.03
CA ASP A 115 10.75 -0.20 -5.40
C ASP A 115 10.74 -0.60 -6.88
N ILE A 116 11.22 0.27 -7.76
CA ILE A 116 11.13 0.08 -9.22
C ILE A 116 12.49 0.35 -9.86
N LYS A 117 12.89 -0.55 -10.75
CA LYS A 117 14.02 -0.34 -11.66
C LYS A 117 13.49 0.00 -13.05
N ALA A 118 13.77 1.20 -13.54
CA ALA A 118 13.40 1.63 -14.89
C ALA A 118 14.66 1.96 -15.69
N GLU A 119 15.13 1.01 -16.51
CA GLU A 119 16.43 1.07 -17.20
C GLU A 119 17.59 1.42 -16.25
N SER A 120 18.15 2.62 -16.39
CA SER A 120 19.21 3.18 -15.56
C SER A 120 18.69 4.05 -14.41
N THR A 121 17.38 4.13 -14.16
CA THR A 121 16.79 4.91 -13.06
C THR A 121 16.31 3.99 -11.94
N LEU A 122 16.65 4.33 -10.70
CA LEU A 122 16.15 3.67 -9.50
C LEU A 122 15.04 4.52 -8.89
N ILE A 123 13.88 3.94 -8.63
CA ILE A 123 12.70 4.70 -8.20
C ILE A 123 12.16 4.14 -6.89
N GLU A 124 12.08 5.02 -5.89
CA GLU A 124 11.38 4.79 -4.63
C GLU A 124 9.99 5.41 -4.68
N VAL A 125 8.97 4.65 -4.27
CA VAL A 125 7.58 5.07 -4.36
C VAL A 125 7.01 5.36 -2.98
N LYS A 126 6.56 6.61 -2.78
CA LYS A 126 5.88 7.02 -1.55
C LYS A 126 4.42 7.33 -1.84
N ALA A 127 3.55 6.41 -1.44
CA ALA A 127 2.13 6.46 -1.75
C ALA A 127 1.29 6.92 -0.55
N PHE A 128 0.36 7.83 -0.79
CA PHE A 128 -0.53 8.39 0.21
C PHE A 128 -1.98 8.21 -0.23
N ARG A 129 -2.81 7.66 0.67
CA ARG A 129 -4.25 7.53 0.45
C ARG A 129 -4.96 8.88 0.54
N ASN A 130 -4.72 9.64 1.61
CA ASN A 130 -5.49 10.84 1.95
C ASN A 130 -4.71 12.12 1.64
N PRO A 131 -5.40 13.27 1.43
CA PRO A 131 -4.78 14.57 1.17
C PRO A 131 -4.10 15.20 2.40
N SER A 132 -4.36 14.68 3.60
CA SER A 132 -3.74 15.13 4.85
C SER A 132 -2.23 14.89 4.89
N TYR A 133 -1.52 15.70 5.67
CA TYR A 133 -0.05 15.75 5.85
C TYR A 133 0.72 14.50 5.41
N LYS A 134 1.60 14.67 4.40
CA LYS A 134 2.29 13.61 3.65
C LYS A 134 3.81 13.69 3.81
N PRO A 135 4.37 13.32 4.98
CA PRO A 135 5.82 13.28 5.15
C PRO A 135 6.41 12.13 4.33
N ILE A 136 7.52 12.38 3.64
CA ILE A 136 8.31 11.31 3.01
C ILE A 136 9.14 10.66 4.11
N GLN A 137 8.93 9.35 4.32
CA GLN A 137 9.71 8.56 5.27
C GLN A 137 10.52 7.51 4.51
N LEU A 138 11.84 7.52 4.69
CA LEU A 138 12.75 6.53 4.15
C LEU A 138 13.21 5.58 5.25
N THR A 139 13.25 4.29 4.95
CA THR A 139 13.97 3.34 5.81
C THR A 139 15.47 3.61 5.79
N GLN A 140 16.22 3.05 6.73
CA GLN A 140 17.68 3.19 6.74
C GLN A 140 18.31 2.70 5.43
N ASN A 141 17.84 1.59 4.88
CA ASN A 141 18.33 1.03 3.62
C ASN A 141 18.02 1.96 2.45
N GLU A 142 16.77 2.46 2.34
CA GLU A 142 16.39 3.44 1.31
C GLU A 142 17.24 4.72 1.40
N TYR A 143 17.46 5.24 2.61
CA TYR A 143 18.29 6.44 2.80
C TYR A 143 19.76 6.20 2.44
N GLN A 144 20.30 5.01 2.74
CA GLN A 144 21.66 4.65 2.34
C GLN A 144 21.77 4.51 0.82
N THR A 145 20.83 3.84 0.17
CA THR A 145 20.78 3.70 -1.29
C THR A 145 20.63 5.05 -1.97
N LEU A 146 19.73 5.90 -1.48
CA LEU A 146 19.56 7.29 -1.93
C LEU A 146 20.90 8.05 -1.97
N ASN A 147 21.72 7.93 -0.92
CA ASN A 147 23.01 8.63 -0.83
C ASN A 147 24.10 7.99 -1.69
N LYS A 148 23.96 6.71 -2.05
CA LYS A 148 24.93 5.95 -2.85
C LYS A 148 24.69 6.06 -4.35
N GLU A 149 23.44 5.94 -4.80
CA GLU A 149 23.06 5.88 -6.22
C GLU A 149 22.64 7.24 -6.81
N GLU A 150 23.31 7.71 -7.88
CA GLU A 150 23.13 9.08 -8.43
C GLU A 150 21.85 9.23 -9.25
N ASN A 151 21.35 8.11 -9.76
CA ASN A 151 20.16 7.93 -10.59
C ASN A 151 18.90 7.59 -9.76
N TYR A 152 18.89 7.97 -8.48
CA TYR A 152 17.82 7.65 -7.55
C TYR A 152 16.76 8.75 -7.53
N ASN A 153 15.51 8.38 -7.84
CA ASN A 153 14.36 9.28 -7.84
C ASN A 153 13.34 8.86 -6.77
N ILE A 154 12.61 9.85 -6.22
CA ILE A 154 11.45 9.58 -5.37
C ILE A 154 10.19 10.01 -6.11
N TYR A 155 9.25 9.08 -6.26
CA TYR A 155 7.96 9.32 -6.88
C TYR A 155 6.90 9.32 -5.78
N VAL A 156 6.29 10.48 -5.56
CA VAL A 156 5.25 10.67 -4.56
C VAL A 156 3.89 10.52 -5.22
N VAL A 157 3.15 9.48 -4.84
CA VAL A 157 1.81 9.20 -5.36
C VAL A 157 0.78 9.68 -4.34
N GLU A 158 0.06 10.74 -4.69
CA GLU A 158 -1.04 11.29 -3.91
C GLU A 158 -2.37 10.72 -4.42
N GLU A 159 -3.33 10.52 -3.51
CA GLU A 159 -4.66 9.98 -3.86
C GLU A 159 -4.54 8.59 -4.52
N ALA A 160 -3.64 7.74 -3.98
CA ALA A 160 -3.27 6.46 -4.59
C ALA A 160 -4.44 5.47 -4.80
N TRP A 161 -5.57 5.69 -4.11
CA TRP A 161 -6.76 4.86 -4.22
C TRP A 161 -7.74 5.33 -5.28
N ASP A 162 -7.57 6.55 -5.79
CA ASP A 162 -8.37 7.07 -6.88
C ASP A 162 -7.94 6.41 -8.19
N ASN A 163 -8.84 6.43 -9.18
CA ASN A 163 -8.54 5.90 -10.50
C ASN A 163 -7.54 6.77 -11.24
N ILE A 164 -7.36 8.04 -10.85
CA ILE A 164 -6.45 8.98 -11.48
C ILE A 164 -5.54 9.61 -10.40
N PRO A 165 -4.63 8.83 -9.78
CA PRO A 165 -3.70 9.37 -8.80
C PRO A 165 -2.79 10.43 -9.40
N LYS A 166 -2.36 11.34 -8.54
CA LYS A 166 -1.38 12.36 -8.87
C LYS A 166 0.02 11.88 -8.50
N ILE A 167 0.95 11.92 -9.44
CA ILE A 167 2.35 11.52 -9.24
C ILE A 167 3.23 12.76 -9.30
N SER A 168 3.98 13.02 -8.23
CA SER A 168 4.98 14.08 -8.16
C SER A 168 6.38 13.47 -8.17
N ILE A 169 7.23 13.90 -9.09
CA ILE A 169 8.56 13.32 -9.31
C ILE A 169 9.64 14.22 -8.71
N ILE A 170 10.53 13.63 -7.93
CA ILE A 170 11.72 14.26 -7.34
C ILE A 170 12.94 13.58 -7.96
N ASN A 171 13.65 14.28 -8.85
CA ASN A 171 14.82 13.75 -9.58
C ASN A 171 16.14 13.90 -8.82
N GLU A 172 16.21 14.80 -7.84
CA GLU A 172 17.42 15.01 -7.03
C GLU A 172 17.11 14.91 -5.52
N PRO A 173 16.57 13.77 -5.05
CA PRO A 173 16.14 13.62 -3.67
C PRO A 173 17.28 13.76 -2.65
N ARG A 174 18.54 13.58 -3.05
CA ARG A 174 19.72 13.84 -2.21
C ARG A 174 19.84 15.30 -1.74
N LYS A 175 19.25 16.24 -2.47
CA LYS A 175 19.23 17.67 -2.10
C LYS A 175 18.13 17.99 -1.09
N ILE A 176 17.40 16.98 -0.62
CA ILE A 176 16.38 17.10 0.41
C ILE A 176 17.00 16.79 1.77
N PHE A 177 16.73 17.64 2.75
CA PHE A 177 17.14 17.39 4.12
C PHE A 177 16.17 16.43 4.80
N PHE A 178 16.67 15.24 5.17
CA PHE A 178 15.94 14.28 5.99
C PHE A 178 16.42 14.32 7.43
N THR A 179 15.48 14.29 8.37
CA THR A 179 15.78 14.22 9.80
C THR A 179 15.68 12.77 10.24
N LYS A 180 16.69 12.27 10.94
CA LYS A 180 16.65 10.94 11.55
C LYS A 180 15.61 10.92 12.68
N GLN A 181 14.74 9.92 12.66
CA GLN A 181 13.67 9.71 13.64
C GLN A 181 13.72 8.27 14.16
N SER A 182 13.16 8.07 15.35
CA SER A 182 13.01 6.75 15.97
C SER A 182 11.54 6.54 16.32
N LYS A 183 11.01 5.35 16.03
CA LYS A 183 9.65 4.97 16.42
C LYS A 183 9.62 3.52 16.85
N ASP A 184 8.85 3.25 17.89
CA ASP A 184 8.57 1.88 18.32
C ASP A 184 7.56 1.24 17.38
N VAL A 185 7.90 0.07 16.85
CA VAL A 185 7.06 -0.71 15.95
C VAL A 185 6.63 -1.99 16.66
N ILE A 186 5.33 -2.28 16.62
CA ILE A 186 4.78 -3.50 17.18
C ILE A 186 5.02 -4.62 16.17
N GLN A 187 6.12 -5.35 16.35
CA GLN A 187 6.23 -6.73 15.86
C GLN A 187 5.83 -7.67 17.00
N THR A 188 5.90 -8.99 16.82
CA THR A 188 5.70 -9.97 17.92
C THR A 188 6.61 -9.74 19.14
N GLN A 189 7.54 -8.78 19.05
CA GLN A 189 8.25 -8.07 20.11
C GLN A 189 8.23 -6.55 19.80
N ILE A 190 8.25 -5.68 20.82
CA ILE A 190 8.43 -4.23 20.63
C ILE A 190 9.89 -4.01 20.16
N THR A 191 10.08 -3.48 18.96
CA THR A 191 11.40 -3.16 18.42
C THR A 191 11.41 -1.70 17.93
N SER A 192 12.53 -1.01 18.17
CA SER A 192 12.75 0.35 17.68
C SER A 192 13.18 0.31 16.21
N GLN A 193 12.49 1.04 15.34
CA GLN A 193 12.89 1.24 13.94
C GLN A 193 13.38 2.67 13.75
N GLU A 194 14.53 2.82 13.10
CA GLU A 194 15.04 4.11 12.64
C GLU A 194 14.54 4.41 11.22
N TYR A 195 14.13 5.65 10.98
CA TYR A 195 13.71 6.14 9.67
C TYR A 195 14.15 7.60 9.47
N TYR A 196 14.12 8.03 8.22
CA TYR A 196 14.54 9.36 7.80
C TYR A 196 13.32 10.10 7.24
N GLU A 197 12.92 11.19 7.87
CA GLU A 197 11.70 11.91 7.51
C GLU A 197 11.99 13.27 6.87
N CYS A 198 11.25 13.58 5.80
CA CYS A 198 11.16 14.92 5.22
C CYS A 198 9.71 15.42 5.24
N ALA A 199 9.54 16.62 5.80
CA ALA A 199 8.25 17.30 5.88
C ALA A 199 7.69 17.69 4.50
N GLU A 200 6.37 17.82 4.43
CA GLU A 200 5.64 17.99 3.18
C GLU A 200 6.01 19.27 2.41
N ASP A 201 6.08 20.38 3.13
CA ASP A 201 6.49 21.68 2.62
C ASP A 201 7.87 21.63 1.96
N LYS A 202 8.80 20.87 2.55
CA LYS A 202 10.18 20.75 2.07
C LYS A 202 10.28 19.96 0.78
N TRP A 203 9.65 18.78 0.69
CA TRP A 203 9.75 17.97 -0.53
C TRP A 203 8.93 18.53 -1.68
N ARG A 204 7.81 19.20 -1.41
CA ARG A 204 6.99 19.84 -2.45
C ARG A 204 7.76 20.90 -3.24
N ASN A 205 8.68 21.61 -2.58
CA ASN A 205 9.56 22.58 -3.21
C ASN A 205 10.64 21.96 -4.11
N LYS A 206 10.77 20.63 -4.13
CA LYS A 206 11.76 19.88 -4.92
C LYS A 206 11.14 19.02 -6.02
N VAL A 207 9.82 19.13 -6.20
CA VAL A 207 9.11 18.44 -7.28
C VAL A 207 9.52 19.02 -8.62
N ALA A 208 10.14 18.21 -9.45
CA ALA A 208 10.55 18.58 -10.81
C ALA A 208 9.38 18.51 -11.80
N LYS A 209 8.50 17.52 -11.62
CA LYS A 209 7.37 17.26 -12.52
C LYS A 209 6.16 16.74 -11.75
N LYS A 210 4.97 17.09 -12.22
CA LYS A 210 3.69 16.54 -11.75
C LYS A 210 2.97 15.91 -12.94
N ASP A 211 2.41 14.73 -12.72
CA ASP A 211 1.68 13.97 -13.70
C ASP A 211 0.45 13.29 -13.08
N TYR A 212 -0.49 12.91 -13.93
CA TYR A 212 -1.68 12.13 -13.59
C TYR A 212 -1.72 10.90 -14.48
N ILE A 213 -2.09 9.75 -13.95
CA ILE A 213 -2.21 8.51 -14.71
C ILE A 213 -3.50 7.81 -14.32
N GLU A 214 -4.29 7.36 -15.28
CA GLU A 214 -5.47 6.54 -14.99
C GLU A 214 -4.96 5.11 -14.68
N ILE A 215 -5.35 4.48 -13.57
CA ILE A 215 -4.91 3.12 -13.20
C ILE A 215 -5.94 2.07 -13.62
#